data_AF-A0A374AMB9-F1
#
_entry.id   AF-A0A374AMB9-F1
#
_cell.length_a   1.000
_cell.length_b   1.000
_cell.length_c   1.000
_cell.angle_alpha   90.00
_cell.angle_beta   90.00
_cell.angle_gamma   90.00
#
_symmetry.space_group_name_H-M   'P 1'
#
loop_
_entity.id
_entity.type
_entity.pdbx_description
1 polymer ?
#
loop_
_entity_poly.entity_id
_entity_poly.type
_entity_poly.pdbx_seq_one_letter_code
_entity_poly.pdbx_strand_id
1 'polypeptide(L)'
;MASAIELVKSSRKELVQKIISNMEQGYLFSKEKWNSKALRPQNPLSGVNYQGGNRLRLSMAAVEKGYQDPRWMTFKQASDQGYHIRKGEKSVLLEKWIFTKEIKEKDEQGQEVKKTVCLEHPVCNYFRVFNAEQMDGVEPLPKQAALQEDAILKLAEHFFSSSECEIVEAAQEKAYYSPENDRIVLPPRGFFKSPEAFLSVGLHEMAHSTGHTSRLNRPLKNQFGTQGYAREELNAEISSAFLESDLGLEADHDGLRDHSNYLKSWIRILQEDPNELFRACQSAEKISEYLISNYQEYIENEPFKNLTNNMEVSVVKRAMKLSLKNQDPEIGLQHIKDWRNKYPKLDGKEVEKIFRTWVEENFPDQEPELAEKRPIMEHVPGSQAAIETVSEKEILKDEAAEYDLTPEEFLNKRQIGLPKKQPLHSDTIQDLARGVISTLNQTLVDFKFKTMEESQDLDLGEELEP
;
A
#
# COMPACT_ATOMS: atom_id res chain seq x y z
N MET A 1 -13.65 -16.70 -34.24
CA MET A 1 -12.82 -16.06 -33.20
C MET A 1 -13.24 -16.65 -31.86
N ALA A 2 -12.30 -16.98 -30.98
CA ALA A 2 -12.63 -17.41 -29.63
C ALA A 2 -13.41 -16.29 -28.91
N SER A 3 -14.42 -16.66 -28.14
CA SER A 3 -15.16 -15.74 -27.27
C SER A 3 -14.22 -15.15 -26.20
N ALA A 4 -14.61 -14.00 -25.63
CA ALA A 4 -13.84 -13.35 -24.56
C ALA A 4 -13.52 -14.31 -23.40
N ILE A 5 -14.50 -15.13 -23.01
CA ILE A 5 -14.33 -16.12 -21.94
C ILE A 5 -13.37 -17.25 -22.31
N GLU A 6 -13.35 -17.69 -23.58
CA GLU A 6 -12.39 -18.72 -24.04
C GLU A 6 -10.96 -18.17 -24.07
N LEU A 7 -10.77 -16.92 -24.51
CA LEU A 7 -9.48 -16.25 -24.50
C LEU A 7 -8.95 -16.09 -23.07
N VAL A 8 -9.79 -15.60 -22.15
CA VAL A 8 -9.43 -15.46 -20.73
C VAL A 8 -9.10 -16.82 -20.14
N LYS A 9 -9.92 -17.85 -20.36
CA LYS A 9 -9.64 -19.22 -19.86
C LYS A 9 -8.32 -19.79 -20.39
N SER A 10 -8.02 -19.62 -21.68
CA SER A 10 -6.73 -20.06 -22.25
C SER A 10 -5.58 -19.31 -21.58
N SER A 11 -5.70 -17.99 -21.48
CA SER A 11 -4.67 -17.15 -20.88
C SER A 11 -4.46 -17.46 -19.39
N ARG A 12 -5.51 -17.80 -18.64
CA ARG A 12 -5.41 -18.28 -17.24
C ARG A 12 -4.57 -19.57 -17.16
N LYS A 13 -4.88 -20.54 -18.02
CA LYS A 13 -4.14 -21.83 -18.08
C LYS A 13 -2.66 -21.62 -18.42
N GLU A 14 -2.36 -20.76 -19.39
CA GLU A 14 -0.98 -20.44 -19.77
C GLU A 14 -0.19 -19.83 -18.59
N LEU A 15 -0.80 -18.89 -17.86
CA LEU A 15 -0.17 -18.30 -16.68
C LEU A 15 0.08 -19.34 -15.58
N VAL A 16 -0.93 -20.14 -15.27
CA VAL A 16 -0.83 -21.18 -14.24
C VAL A 16 0.23 -22.22 -14.60
N GLN A 17 0.31 -22.63 -15.87
CA GLN A 17 1.33 -23.58 -16.31
C GLN A 17 2.75 -23.03 -16.17
N LYS A 18 2.95 -21.73 -16.42
CA LYS A 18 4.23 -21.05 -16.18
C LYS A 18 4.59 -21.07 -14.70
N ILE A 19 3.65 -20.73 -13.82
CA ILE A 19 3.86 -20.74 -12.37
C ILE A 19 4.19 -22.15 -11.88
N ILE A 20 3.46 -23.17 -12.35
CA ILE A 20 3.78 -24.58 -12.04
C ILE A 20 5.21 -24.91 -12.47
N SER A 21 5.63 -24.51 -13.68
CA SER A 21 6.99 -24.75 -14.15
C SER A 21 8.05 -24.04 -13.30
N ASN A 22 7.75 -22.87 -12.75
CA ASN A 22 8.62 -22.19 -11.79
C ASN A 22 8.67 -22.94 -10.47
N MET A 23 7.50 -23.40 -9.96
CA MET A 23 7.41 -24.15 -8.72
C MET A 23 8.18 -25.48 -8.80
N GLU A 24 8.16 -26.15 -9.96
CA GLU A 24 8.95 -27.36 -10.23
C GLU A 24 10.47 -27.10 -10.16
N GLN A 25 10.90 -25.86 -10.40
CA GLN A 25 12.29 -25.41 -10.26
C GLN A 25 12.61 -24.87 -8.85
N GLY A 26 11.62 -24.84 -7.94
CA GLY A 26 11.77 -24.40 -6.55
C GLY A 26 11.42 -22.94 -6.30
N TYR A 27 10.75 -22.26 -7.24
CA TYR A 27 10.40 -20.84 -7.13
C TYR A 27 8.92 -20.62 -7.36
N LEU A 28 8.25 -19.80 -6.57
CA LEU A 28 6.83 -19.51 -6.79
C LEU A 28 6.63 -18.70 -8.08
N PHE A 29 7.46 -17.67 -8.28
CA PHE A 29 7.24 -16.72 -9.35
C PHE A 29 8.41 -16.55 -10.35
N SER A 30 9.66 -16.38 -9.91
CA SER A 30 10.83 -16.54 -10.78
C SER A 30 12.11 -16.79 -9.99
N LYS A 31 13.18 -17.12 -10.70
CA LYS A 31 14.52 -17.35 -10.14
C LYS A 31 15.36 -16.07 -10.03
N GLU A 32 15.14 -15.09 -10.90
CA GLU A 32 15.87 -13.82 -10.82
C GLU A 32 15.40 -12.99 -9.62
N LYS A 33 16.24 -12.08 -9.14
CA LYS A 33 15.81 -11.08 -8.15
C LYS A 33 14.72 -10.19 -8.76
N TRP A 34 13.62 -10.04 -8.06
CA TRP A 34 12.49 -9.23 -8.51
C TRP A 34 12.81 -7.76 -8.24
N ASN A 35 12.61 -6.88 -9.22
CA ASN A 35 12.50 -5.46 -8.90
C ASN A 35 11.09 -5.25 -8.32
N SER A 36 11.01 -4.99 -7.02
CA SER A 36 9.75 -4.71 -6.30
C SER A 36 8.92 -3.60 -6.93
N LYS A 37 9.56 -2.65 -7.63
CA LYS A 37 8.90 -1.56 -8.37
C LYS A 37 8.10 -2.06 -9.56
N ALA A 38 8.59 -3.05 -10.28
CA ALA A 38 7.90 -3.65 -11.41
C ALA A 38 6.68 -4.48 -11.00
N LEU A 39 6.56 -4.81 -9.71
CA LEU A 39 5.50 -5.63 -9.12
C LEU A 39 4.30 -4.83 -8.60
N ARG A 40 4.30 -3.52 -8.82
CA ARG A 40 3.19 -2.63 -8.53
C ARG A 40 2.61 -2.01 -9.82
N PRO A 41 2.05 -2.83 -10.72
CA PRO A 41 1.56 -2.35 -12.00
C PRO A 41 0.47 -1.32 -11.79
N GLN A 42 0.59 -0.17 -12.45
CA GLN A 42 -0.38 0.91 -12.37
C GLN A 42 -0.70 1.48 -13.74
N ASN A 43 -1.90 2.02 -13.88
CA ASN A 43 -2.23 2.85 -15.02
C ASN A 43 -1.75 4.29 -14.77
N PRO A 44 -0.87 4.85 -15.60
CA PRO A 44 -0.30 6.17 -15.36
C PRO A 44 -1.29 7.33 -15.58
N LEU A 45 -2.41 7.10 -16.25
CA LEU A 45 -3.39 8.15 -16.54
C LEU A 45 -4.42 8.32 -15.43
N SER A 46 -4.79 7.21 -14.79
CA SER A 46 -5.73 7.23 -13.66
C SER A 46 -5.04 7.15 -12.30
N GLY A 47 -3.79 6.72 -12.24
CA GLY A 47 -3.06 6.44 -11.00
C GLY A 47 -3.55 5.19 -10.27
N VAL A 48 -4.37 4.36 -10.92
CA VAL A 48 -4.94 3.14 -10.35
C VAL A 48 -3.95 1.99 -10.45
N ASN A 49 -3.75 1.27 -9.34
CA ASN A 49 -3.01 0.01 -9.35
C ASN A 49 -3.89 -1.13 -9.86
N TYR A 50 -3.34 -1.95 -10.75
CA TYR A 50 -3.99 -3.19 -11.16
C TYR A 50 -4.04 -4.17 -9.99
N GLN A 51 -5.12 -4.94 -9.88
CA GLN A 51 -5.38 -5.80 -8.72
C GLN A 51 -5.47 -7.29 -9.09
N GLY A 52 -5.21 -8.13 -8.10
CA GLY A 52 -5.47 -9.57 -8.09
C GLY A 52 -4.76 -10.30 -9.22
N GLY A 53 -5.51 -11.05 -10.02
CA GLY A 53 -4.94 -11.81 -11.13
C GLY A 53 -4.26 -10.93 -12.18
N ASN A 54 -4.76 -9.70 -12.40
CA ASN A 54 -4.15 -8.77 -13.33
C ASN A 54 -2.82 -8.23 -12.79
N ARG A 55 -2.76 -7.90 -11.49
CA ARG A 55 -1.52 -7.56 -10.79
C ARG A 55 -0.47 -8.64 -11.02
N LEU A 56 -0.79 -9.89 -10.68
CA LEU A 56 0.14 -11.01 -10.83
C LEU A 56 0.60 -11.19 -12.29
N ARG A 57 -0.31 -11.12 -13.27
CA ARG A 57 0.03 -11.23 -14.70
C ARG A 57 1.06 -10.20 -15.15
N LEU A 58 0.83 -8.94 -14.78
CA LEU A 58 1.71 -7.83 -15.16
C LEU A 58 3.05 -7.90 -14.44
N SER A 59 3.04 -8.22 -13.14
CA SER A 59 4.25 -8.47 -12.36
C SER A 59 5.12 -9.56 -12.99
N MET A 60 4.52 -10.70 -13.36
CA MET A 60 5.25 -11.76 -14.07
C MET A 60 5.75 -11.33 -15.45
N ALA A 61 4.94 -10.60 -16.22
CA ALA A 61 5.36 -10.11 -17.52
C ALA A 61 6.52 -9.11 -17.42
N ALA A 62 6.53 -8.26 -16.40
CA ALA A 62 7.62 -7.34 -16.14
C ALA A 62 8.93 -8.09 -15.82
N VAL A 63 8.86 -9.09 -14.93
CA VAL A 63 10.01 -9.91 -14.57
C VAL A 63 10.55 -10.68 -15.78
N GLU A 64 9.70 -11.37 -16.55
CA GLU A 64 10.10 -12.12 -17.74
C GLU A 64 10.79 -11.25 -18.81
N LYS A 65 10.46 -9.95 -18.85
CA LYS A 65 10.97 -8.99 -19.83
C LYS A 65 12.03 -8.05 -19.28
N GLY A 66 12.29 -8.09 -17.99
CA GLY A 66 13.20 -7.17 -17.31
C GLY A 66 12.69 -5.73 -17.25
N TYR A 67 11.37 -5.50 -17.39
CA TYR A 67 10.81 -4.15 -17.23
C TYR A 67 10.96 -3.68 -15.78
N GLN A 68 11.36 -2.43 -15.62
CA GLN A 68 11.56 -1.72 -14.36
C GLN A 68 10.45 -0.69 -14.10
N ASP A 69 9.75 -0.26 -15.15
CA ASP A 69 8.64 0.69 -15.07
C ASP A 69 7.31 -0.01 -14.72
N PRO A 70 6.63 0.37 -13.61
CA PRO A 70 5.33 -0.17 -13.26
C PRO A 70 4.18 0.32 -14.13
N ARG A 71 4.38 1.28 -15.04
CA ARG A 71 3.27 1.90 -15.77
C ARG A 71 2.85 1.02 -16.94
N TRP A 72 1.57 0.64 -16.96
CA TRP A 72 0.95 -0.11 -18.05
C TRP A 72 -0.29 0.62 -18.55
N MET A 73 -0.46 0.72 -19.87
CA MET A 73 -1.61 1.38 -20.47
C MET A 73 -2.04 0.72 -21.79
N THR A 74 -3.28 0.96 -22.19
CA THR A 74 -3.81 0.41 -23.45
C THR A 74 -3.21 1.14 -24.67
N PHE A 75 -3.33 0.53 -25.85
CA PHE A 75 -2.92 1.16 -27.10
C PHE A 75 -3.62 2.51 -27.32
N LYS A 76 -4.92 2.58 -27.02
CA LYS A 76 -5.70 3.82 -27.18
C LYS A 76 -5.18 4.90 -26.24
N GLN A 77 -4.98 4.58 -24.97
CA GLN A 77 -4.41 5.50 -23.98
C GLN A 77 -3.02 6.01 -24.40
N ALA A 78 -2.15 5.13 -24.89
CA ALA A 78 -0.84 5.52 -25.40
C ALA A 78 -0.95 6.49 -26.60
N SER A 79 -1.78 6.14 -27.58
CA SER A 79 -2.00 6.97 -28.78
C SER A 79 -2.59 8.34 -28.45
N ASP A 80 -3.54 8.41 -27.51
CA ASP A 80 -4.20 9.65 -27.10
C ASP A 80 -3.22 10.60 -26.37
N GLN A 81 -2.18 10.05 -25.74
CA GLN A 81 -1.09 10.81 -25.10
C GLN A 81 0.09 11.11 -26.05
N GLY A 82 0.02 10.66 -27.31
CA GLY A 82 1.11 10.83 -28.28
C GLY A 82 2.30 9.86 -28.07
N TYR A 83 2.14 8.81 -27.27
CA TYR A 83 3.15 7.77 -27.10
C TYR A 83 3.11 6.77 -28.24
N HIS A 84 4.28 6.30 -28.67
CA HIS A 84 4.41 5.42 -29.82
C HIS A 84 4.91 4.05 -29.38
N ILE A 85 4.03 3.04 -29.43
CA ILE A 85 4.43 1.64 -29.16
C ILE A 85 5.37 1.17 -30.28
N ARG A 86 6.55 0.67 -29.90
CA ARG A 86 7.54 0.22 -30.87
C ARG A 86 7.07 -0.98 -31.67
N LYS A 87 7.48 -1.05 -32.94
CA LYS A 87 7.05 -2.10 -33.86
C LYS A 87 7.54 -3.48 -33.39
N GLY A 88 6.61 -4.42 -33.24
CA GLY A 88 6.89 -5.81 -32.84
C GLY A 88 6.68 -6.08 -31.35
N GLU A 89 6.43 -5.04 -30.55
CA GLU A 89 6.09 -5.18 -29.14
C GLU A 89 4.78 -5.94 -28.94
N LYS A 90 4.71 -6.74 -27.88
CA LYS A 90 3.55 -7.58 -27.56
C LYS A 90 2.85 -7.07 -26.31
N SER A 91 1.53 -6.93 -26.40
CA SER A 91 0.66 -6.60 -25.27
C SER A 91 0.49 -7.76 -24.30
N VAL A 92 0.17 -7.46 -23.04
CA VAL A 92 -0.35 -8.41 -22.06
C VAL A 92 -1.88 -8.35 -22.05
N LEU A 93 -2.54 -9.52 -22.02
CA LEU A 93 -4.00 -9.63 -21.92
C LEU A 93 -4.42 -9.62 -20.45
N LEU A 94 -5.35 -8.72 -20.11
CA LEU A 94 -5.96 -8.58 -18.80
C LEU A 94 -7.43 -8.93 -18.85
N GLU A 95 -7.94 -9.49 -17.76
CA GLU A 95 -9.32 -9.92 -17.64
C GLU A 95 -10.14 -8.91 -16.86
N LYS A 96 -11.39 -8.72 -17.28
CA LYS A 96 -12.36 -7.82 -16.66
C LYS A 96 -13.68 -8.55 -16.49
N TRP A 97 -14.11 -8.75 -15.26
CA TRP A 97 -15.37 -9.41 -14.95
C TRP A 97 -16.39 -8.37 -14.50
N ILE A 98 -17.51 -8.29 -15.21
CA ILE A 98 -18.58 -7.35 -14.91
C ILE A 98 -19.70 -8.12 -14.21
N PHE A 99 -19.94 -7.79 -12.94
CA PHE A 99 -20.95 -8.47 -12.11
C PHE A 99 -22.25 -7.68 -12.01
N THR A 100 -22.24 -6.39 -12.33
CA THR A 100 -23.41 -5.51 -12.19
C THR A 100 -23.77 -4.81 -13.51
N LYS A 101 -25.02 -4.40 -13.64
CA LYS A 101 -25.48 -3.50 -14.72
C LYS A 101 -26.42 -2.44 -14.16
N GLU A 102 -26.39 -1.26 -14.75
CA GLU A 102 -27.40 -0.23 -14.50
C GLU A 102 -28.65 -0.53 -15.33
N ILE A 103 -29.81 -0.63 -14.66
CA ILE A 103 -31.12 -0.64 -15.30
C ILE A 103 -31.87 0.65 -14.96
N LYS A 104 -32.70 1.12 -15.89
CA LYS A 104 -33.62 2.21 -15.63
C LYS A 104 -34.94 1.63 -15.12
N GLU A 105 -35.32 1.99 -13.90
CA GLU A 105 -36.60 1.63 -13.30
C GLU A 105 -37.37 2.92 -13.00
N LYS A 106 -38.71 2.90 -13.04
CA LYS A 106 -39.50 4.06 -12.62
C LYS A 106 -39.80 3.94 -11.13
N ASP A 107 -39.56 4.99 -10.37
CA ASP A 107 -39.96 5.05 -8.96
C ASP A 107 -41.49 5.14 -8.83
N GLU A 108 -41.98 5.11 -7.58
CA GLU A 108 -43.42 5.22 -7.26
C GLU A 108 -44.05 6.54 -7.75
N GLN A 109 -43.24 7.52 -8.15
CA GLN A 109 -43.65 8.83 -8.66
C GLN A 109 -43.48 8.96 -10.19
N GLY A 110 -43.06 7.88 -10.87
CA GLY A 110 -42.88 7.82 -12.31
C GLY A 110 -41.57 8.42 -12.84
N GLN A 111 -40.63 8.80 -11.98
CA GLN A 111 -39.30 9.28 -12.40
C GLN A 111 -38.37 8.11 -12.71
N GLU A 112 -37.58 8.22 -13.78
CA GLU A 112 -36.56 7.23 -14.13
C GLU A 112 -35.42 7.27 -13.12
N VAL A 113 -35.33 6.27 -12.25
CA VAL A 113 -34.21 6.05 -11.33
C VAL A 113 -33.31 4.97 -11.92
N LYS A 114 -32.00 5.25 -11.96
CA LYS A 114 -31.00 4.24 -12.30
C LYS A 114 -30.78 3.34 -11.09
N LYS A 115 -30.92 2.03 -11.28
CA LYS A 115 -30.68 1.03 -10.25
C LYS A 115 -29.62 0.06 -10.72
N THR A 116 -28.60 -0.16 -9.90
CA THR A 116 -27.57 -1.16 -10.13
C THR A 116 -28.11 -2.53 -9.71
N VAL A 117 -28.10 -3.49 -10.62
CA VAL A 117 -28.53 -4.87 -10.35
C VAL A 117 -27.41 -5.85 -10.65
N CYS A 118 -27.27 -6.87 -9.80
CA CYS A 118 -26.34 -7.97 -10.03
C CYS A 118 -26.81 -8.81 -11.23
N LEU A 119 -25.87 -9.18 -12.08
CA LEU A 119 -26.07 -10.08 -13.20
C LEU A 119 -26.11 -11.52 -12.68
N GLU A 120 -27.10 -12.30 -13.13
CA GLU A 120 -27.15 -13.74 -12.85
C GLU A 120 -25.92 -14.48 -13.40
N HIS A 121 -25.39 -13.99 -14.52
CA HIS A 121 -24.17 -14.48 -15.14
C HIS A 121 -23.20 -13.32 -15.37
N PRO A 122 -22.05 -13.30 -14.67
CA PRO A 122 -21.03 -12.27 -14.87
C PRO A 122 -20.53 -12.25 -16.31
N VAL A 123 -20.36 -11.06 -16.86
CA VAL A 123 -19.86 -10.88 -18.23
C VAL A 123 -18.34 -10.82 -18.19
N CYS A 124 -17.71 -11.74 -18.91
CA CYS A 124 -16.27 -11.75 -19.10
C CYS A 124 -15.89 -10.84 -20.27
N ASN A 125 -15.09 -9.83 -19.98
CA ASN A 125 -14.44 -8.97 -20.95
C ASN A 125 -12.92 -9.05 -20.76
N TYR A 126 -12.17 -8.49 -21.70
CA TYR A 126 -10.73 -8.42 -21.63
C TYR A 126 -10.23 -7.15 -22.32
N PHE A 127 -9.03 -6.74 -21.95
CA PHE A 127 -8.33 -5.65 -22.61
C PHE A 127 -6.84 -5.97 -22.66
N ARG A 128 -6.09 -5.15 -23.40
CA ARG A 128 -4.68 -5.37 -23.66
C ARG A 128 -3.89 -4.12 -23.30
N VAL A 129 -2.82 -4.32 -22.55
CA VAL A 129 -1.94 -3.25 -22.09
C VAL A 129 -0.51 -3.50 -22.54
N PHE A 130 0.23 -2.41 -22.65
CA PHE A 130 1.65 -2.38 -22.94
C PHE A 130 2.35 -1.64 -21.80
N ASN A 131 3.55 -2.07 -21.47
CA ASN A 131 4.39 -1.40 -20.48
C ASN A 131 4.92 -0.09 -21.07
N ALA A 132 5.13 0.93 -20.23
CA ALA A 132 5.74 2.20 -20.61
C ALA A 132 7.10 2.02 -21.31
N GLU A 133 7.90 1.04 -20.89
CA GLU A 133 9.18 0.75 -21.54
C GLU A 133 9.03 0.24 -22.95
N GLN A 134 7.86 -0.24 -23.40
CA GLN A 134 7.61 -0.68 -24.78
C GLN A 134 7.30 0.50 -25.73
N MET A 135 7.29 1.72 -25.23
CA MET A 135 6.84 2.91 -25.93
C MET A 135 7.94 3.97 -26.01
N ASP A 136 7.87 4.79 -27.05
CA ASP A 136 8.68 6.00 -27.18
C ASP A 136 7.83 7.22 -26.77
N GLY A 137 8.47 8.21 -26.14
CA GLY A 137 7.84 9.45 -25.68
C GLY A 137 7.32 9.43 -24.23
N VAL A 138 7.49 8.33 -23.52
CA VAL A 138 7.14 8.26 -22.08
C VAL A 138 8.31 8.75 -21.24
N GLU A 139 8.07 9.75 -20.40
CA GLU A 139 9.09 10.29 -19.49
C GLU A 139 9.56 9.24 -18.49
N PRO A 140 10.88 9.07 -18.29
CA PRO A 140 11.42 8.05 -17.39
C PRO A 140 11.03 8.35 -15.94
N LEU A 141 10.76 7.30 -15.16
CA LEU A 141 10.54 7.46 -13.74
C LEU A 141 11.85 7.84 -13.02
N PRO A 142 11.78 8.73 -12.00
CA PRO A 142 12.92 9.01 -11.17
C PRO A 142 13.35 7.72 -10.46
N LYS A 143 14.67 7.50 -10.40
CA LYS A 143 15.23 6.36 -9.66
C LYS A 143 14.96 6.56 -8.17
N GLN A 144 14.09 5.74 -7.61
CA GLN A 144 13.88 5.68 -6.16
C GLN A 144 15.02 4.92 -5.49
N ALA A 145 15.59 5.46 -4.41
CA ALA A 145 16.59 4.78 -3.60
C ALA A 145 15.99 3.56 -2.89
N ALA A 146 16.80 2.53 -2.64
CA ALA A 146 16.41 1.43 -1.77
C ALA A 146 16.16 1.95 -0.35
N LEU A 147 15.21 1.32 0.36
CA LEU A 147 14.99 1.61 1.76
C LEU A 147 16.23 1.24 2.57
N GLN A 148 16.54 2.07 3.57
CA GLN A 148 17.61 1.79 4.51
C GLN A 148 17.14 0.78 5.56
N GLU A 149 18.09 0.08 6.19
CA GLU A 149 17.81 -1.01 7.13
C GLU A 149 16.96 -0.56 8.34
N ASP A 150 17.26 0.62 8.87
CA ASP A 150 16.52 1.28 9.95
C ASP A 150 15.08 1.61 9.56
N ALA A 151 14.85 2.05 8.32
CA ALA A 151 13.51 2.28 7.78
C ALA A 151 12.68 1.00 7.74
N ILE A 152 13.31 -0.12 7.36
CA ILE A 152 12.65 -1.43 7.25
C ILE A 152 12.30 -1.98 8.63
N LEU A 153 13.21 -1.87 9.60
CA LEU A 153 12.94 -2.28 10.98
C LEU A 153 11.78 -1.46 11.60
N LYS A 154 11.78 -0.15 11.40
CA LYS A 154 10.68 0.71 11.87
C LYS A 154 9.36 0.35 11.20
N LEU A 155 9.39 0.06 9.90
CA LEU A 155 8.22 -0.42 9.17
C LEU A 155 7.69 -1.73 9.76
N ALA A 156 8.57 -2.66 10.09
CA ALA A 156 8.19 -3.91 10.75
C ALA A 156 7.54 -3.67 12.12
N GLU A 157 8.13 -2.80 12.94
CA GLU A 157 7.56 -2.45 14.25
C GLU A 157 6.17 -1.83 14.14
N HIS A 158 5.96 -0.94 13.18
CA HIS A 158 4.67 -0.33 12.94
C HIS A 158 3.63 -1.35 12.45
N PHE A 159 4.00 -2.23 11.50
CA PHE A 159 3.10 -3.30 11.06
C PHE A 159 2.72 -4.22 12.22
N PHE A 160 3.70 -4.66 13.01
CA PHE A 160 3.43 -5.57 14.11
C PHE A 160 2.60 -4.92 15.21
N SER A 161 2.82 -3.63 15.46
CA SER A 161 1.99 -2.85 16.39
C SER A 161 0.57 -2.60 15.87
N SER A 162 0.37 -2.64 14.55
CA SER A 162 -0.97 -2.56 13.94
C SER A 162 -1.72 -3.89 13.90
N SER A 163 -1.08 -4.98 14.31
CA SER A 163 -1.72 -6.30 14.39
C SER A 163 -2.82 -6.30 15.45
N GLU A 164 -4.01 -6.83 15.09
CA GLU A 164 -5.09 -7.00 16.08
C GLU A 164 -4.93 -8.27 16.93
N CYS A 165 -3.89 -9.08 16.69
CA CYS A 165 -3.45 -10.13 17.61
C CYS A 165 -2.06 -9.88 18.15
N GLU A 166 -1.78 -10.43 19.34
CA GLU A 166 -0.47 -10.36 19.97
C GLU A 166 0.60 -10.98 19.07
N ILE A 167 1.74 -10.31 18.92
CA ILE A 167 2.94 -10.83 18.28
C ILE A 167 4.03 -10.97 19.33
N VAL A 168 4.52 -12.21 19.53
CA VAL A 168 5.53 -12.54 20.52
C VAL A 168 6.79 -13.04 19.83
N GLU A 169 7.92 -12.42 20.15
CA GLU A 169 9.24 -12.96 19.82
C GLU A 169 9.63 -14.00 20.89
N ALA A 170 9.80 -15.26 20.48
CA ALA A 170 10.13 -16.37 21.37
C ALA A 170 11.37 -17.11 20.86
N ALA A 171 12.18 -17.64 21.78
CA ALA A 171 13.39 -18.41 21.45
C ALA A 171 13.05 -19.78 20.83
N GLN A 172 12.67 -19.78 19.56
CA GLN A 172 12.35 -20.94 18.74
C GLN A 172 12.74 -20.70 17.28
N GLU A 173 12.81 -21.76 16.48
CA GLU A 173 13.24 -21.66 15.08
C GLU A 173 12.09 -21.33 14.10
N LYS A 174 10.84 -21.59 14.47
CA LYS A 174 9.69 -21.50 13.55
C LYS A 174 8.87 -20.25 13.81
N ALA A 175 8.45 -19.57 12.74
CA ALA A 175 7.36 -18.61 12.80
C ALA A 175 6.03 -19.35 12.59
N TYR A 176 4.96 -18.90 13.25
CA TYR A 176 3.60 -19.35 12.98
C TYR A 176 2.54 -18.43 13.60
N TYR A 177 1.38 -18.36 12.96
CA TYR A 177 0.13 -17.93 13.56
C TYR A 177 -0.62 -19.10 14.21
N SER A 178 -1.16 -18.89 15.41
CA SER A 178 -1.99 -19.85 16.15
C SER A 178 -3.47 -19.45 16.10
N PRO A 179 -4.32 -20.12 15.29
CA PRO A 179 -5.74 -19.77 15.19
C PRO A 179 -6.56 -19.99 16.46
N GLU A 180 -6.12 -20.90 17.34
CA GLU A 180 -6.82 -21.20 18.60
C GLU A 180 -6.60 -20.11 19.64
N ASN A 181 -5.38 -19.54 19.70
CA ASN A 181 -5.01 -18.51 20.66
C ASN A 181 -5.09 -17.09 20.08
N ASP A 182 -5.43 -16.95 18.79
CA ASP A 182 -5.30 -15.72 17.99
C ASP A 182 -3.97 -15.00 18.29
N ARG A 183 -2.85 -15.66 17.97
CA ARG A 183 -1.50 -15.18 18.32
C ARG A 183 -0.43 -15.45 17.27
N ILE A 184 0.35 -14.41 17.02
CA ILE A 184 1.69 -14.28 16.46
C ILE A 184 2.85 -14.92 17.23
N VAL A 185 3.56 -15.95 16.74
CA VAL A 185 4.88 -16.30 17.31
C VAL A 185 5.96 -16.20 16.25
N LEU A 186 6.97 -15.36 16.50
CA LEU A 186 8.14 -15.19 15.65
C LEU A 186 9.42 -15.60 16.40
N PRO A 187 10.44 -16.14 15.72
CA PRO A 187 11.80 -16.18 16.23
C PRO A 187 12.32 -14.79 16.60
N PRO A 188 13.36 -14.66 17.44
CA PRO A 188 13.96 -13.37 17.74
C PRO A 188 14.58 -12.75 16.49
N ARG A 189 14.52 -11.43 16.33
CA ARG A 189 15.05 -10.69 15.16
C ARG A 189 16.44 -11.14 14.69
N GLY A 190 17.35 -11.39 15.63
CA GLY A 190 18.74 -11.81 15.34
C GLY A 190 18.89 -13.18 14.68
N PHE A 191 17.82 -13.96 14.53
CA PHE A 191 17.82 -15.26 13.85
C PHE A 191 17.54 -15.13 12.34
N PHE A 192 17.11 -13.95 11.89
CA PHE A 192 16.83 -13.67 10.49
C PHE A 192 18.08 -13.16 9.76
N LYS A 193 18.18 -13.47 8.47
CA LYS A 193 19.32 -13.05 7.63
C LYS A 193 19.36 -11.53 7.42
N SER A 194 18.21 -10.87 7.42
CA SER A 194 18.06 -9.44 7.24
C SER A 194 16.71 -8.94 7.79
N PRO A 195 16.55 -7.62 7.98
CA PRO A 195 15.25 -7.04 8.36
C PRO A 195 14.14 -7.25 7.35
N GLU A 196 14.43 -7.31 6.05
CA GLU A 196 13.46 -7.66 5.01
C GLU A 196 12.92 -9.07 5.22
N ALA A 197 13.80 -10.05 5.53
CA ALA A 197 13.38 -11.41 5.82
C ALA A 197 12.53 -11.50 7.09
N PHE A 198 12.88 -10.72 8.12
CA PHE A 198 12.08 -10.63 9.35
C PHE A 198 10.68 -10.06 9.09
N LEU A 199 10.61 -8.96 8.32
CA LEU A 199 9.35 -8.33 7.96
C LEU A 199 8.50 -9.23 7.05
N SER A 200 9.09 -9.84 6.02
CA SER A 200 8.40 -10.76 5.10
C SER A 200 7.74 -11.92 5.85
N VAL A 201 8.46 -12.60 6.75
CA VAL A 201 7.89 -13.68 7.57
C VAL A 201 6.80 -13.17 8.50
N GLY A 202 6.99 -11.99 9.11
CA GLY A 202 5.93 -11.36 9.91
C GLY A 202 4.66 -11.06 9.12
N LEU A 203 4.79 -10.52 7.90
CA LEU A 203 3.66 -10.25 7.00
C LEU A 203 2.94 -11.52 6.58
N HIS A 204 3.67 -12.63 6.35
CA HIS A 204 3.09 -13.94 6.06
C HIS A 204 2.21 -14.43 7.22
N GLU A 205 2.71 -14.37 8.45
CA GLU A 205 1.94 -14.79 9.62
C GLU A 205 0.77 -13.83 9.93
N MET A 206 0.94 -12.53 9.68
CA MET A 206 -0.15 -11.56 9.74
C MET A 206 -1.21 -11.84 8.67
N ALA A 207 -0.81 -12.29 7.48
CA ALA A 207 -1.75 -12.71 6.44
C ALA A 207 -2.64 -13.86 6.94
N HIS A 208 -2.05 -14.87 7.60
CA HIS A 208 -2.81 -15.94 8.26
C HIS A 208 -3.75 -15.43 9.36
N SER A 209 -3.30 -14.48 10.20
CA SER A 209 -4.12 -13.97 11.31
C SER A 209 -5.40 -13.29 10.84
N THR A 210 -5.37 -12.61 9.68
CA THR A 210 -6.60 -12.05 9.08
C THR A 210 -7.67 -13.10 8.78
N GLY A 211 -7.32 -14.38 8.71
CA GLY A 211 -8.27 -15.49 8.53
C GLY A 211 -9.11 -15.81 9.76
N HIS A 212 -8.81 -15.22 10.93
CA HIS A 212 -9.57 -15.44 12.17
C HIS A 212 -11.07 -15.10 12.00
N THR A 213 -11.92 -15.75 12.81
CA THR A 213 -13.39 -15.66 12.69
C THR A 213 -13.94 -14.24 12.93
N SER A 214 -13.21 -13.40 13.67
CA SER A 214 -13.54 -11.99 13.92
C SER A 214 -13.10 -11.04 12.79
N ARG A 215 -12.40 -11.54 11.76
CA ARG A 215 -11.75 -10.74 10.71
C ARG A 215 -12.29 -11.12 9.32
N LEU A 216 -11.45 -11.60 8.41
CA LEU A 216 -11.87 -12.06 7.08
C LEU A 216 -12.49 -13.47 7.09
N ASN A 217 -12.49 -14.15 8.24
CA ASN A 217 -13.18 -15.42 8.48
C ASN A 217 -12.94 -16.48 7.38
N ARG A 218 -11.65 -16.70 7.07
CA ARG A 218 -11.22 -17.72 6.11
C ARG A 218 -11.11 -19.08 6.81
N PRO A 219 -11.24 -20.19 6.08
CA PRO A 219 -11.13 -21.52 6.68
C PRO A 219 -9.66 -21.81 7.07
N LEU A 220 -9.31 -21.57 8.33
CA LEU A 220 -7.96 -21.81 8.88
C LEU A 220 -7.78 -23.20 9.49
N LYS A 221 -8.85 -23.84 9.94
CA LYS A 221 -8.81 -25.16 10.62
C LYS A 221 -8.68 -26.30 9.63
N ASN A 222 -7.56 -26.33 8.91
CA ASN A 222 -7.21 -27.40 7.97
C ASN A 222 -6.06 -28.24 8.54
N GLN A 223 -6.09 -29.54 8.27
CA GLN A 223 -4.95 -30.40 8.63
C GLN A 223 -3.80 -30.16 7.65
N PHE A 224 -2.56 -30.21 8.16
CA PHE A 224 -1.36 -30.12 7.33
C PHE A 224 -1.41 -31.11 6.17
N GLY A 225 -1.05 -30.65 4.97
CA GLY A 225 -1.06 -31.45 3.74
C GLY A 225 -2.43 -31.63 3.07
N THR A 226 -3.51 -31.08 3.64
CA THR A 226 -4.81 -31.03 2.95
C THR A 226 -4.85 -29.93 1.90
N GLN A 227 -5.76 -30.03 0.93
CA GLN A 227 -5.96 -28.96 -0.05
C GLN A 227 -6.43 -27.65 0.59
N GLY A 228 -7.23 -27.71 1.66
CA GLY A 228 -7.65 -26.52 2.39
C GLY A 228 -6.47 -25.77 2.99
N TYR A 229 -5.54 -26.53 3.60
CA TYR A 229 -4.29 -25.99 4.13
C TYR A 229 -3.43 -25.37 3.02
N ALA A 230 -3.25 -26.09 1.90
CA ALA A 230 -2.49 -25.59 0.75
C ALA A 230 -3.07 -24.29 0.15
N ARG A 231 -4.40 -24.15 0.09
CA ARG A 231 -5.06 -22.92 -0.37
C ARG A 231 -4.77 -21.73 0.54
N GLU A 232 -4.80 -21.93 1.86
CA GLU A 232 -4.53 -20.84 2.81
C GLU A 232 -3.07 -20.41 2.81
N GLU A 233 -2.13 -21.35 2.70
CA GLU A 233 -0.70 -21.05 2.53
C GLU A 233 -0.45 -20.29 1.22
N LEU A 234 -1.14 -20.66 0.13
CA LEU A 234 -1.05 -19.91 -1.12
C LEU A 234 -1.62 -18.49 -0.98
N ASN A 235 -2.70 -18.31 -0.22
CA ASN A 235 -3.23 -16.98 0.07
C ASN A 235 -2.19 -16.14 0.83
N ALA A 236 -1.59 -16.68 1.89
CA ALA A 236 -0.62 -15.96 2.73
C ALA A 236 0.64 -15.58 1.94
N GLU A 237 1.19 -16.51 1.16
CA GLU A 237 2.40 -16.29 0.36
C GLU A 237 2.20 -15.25 -0.76
N ILE A 238 1.05 -15.25 -1.43
CA ILE A 238 0.75 -14.19 -2.43
C ILE A 238 0.49 -12.85 -1.72
N SER A 239 -0.11 -12.86 -0.53
CA SER A 239 -0.36 -11.64 0.25
C SER A 239 0.92 -10.98 0.74
N SER A 240 1.86 -11.75 1.28
CA SER A 240 3.17 -11.23 1.70
C SER A 240 3.90 -10.64 0.51
N ALA A 241 3.95 -11.33 -0.64
CA ALA A 241 4.56 -10.80 -1.86
C ALA A 241 3.90 -9.50 -2.37
N PHE A 242 2.57 -9.40 -2.27
CA PHE A 242 1.85 -8.17 -2.62
C PHE A 242 2.17 -7.04 -1.65
N LEU A 243 2.16 -7.29 -0.35
CA LEU A 243 2.51 -6.31 0.67
C LEU A 243 3.96 -5.83 0.54
N GLU A 244 4.92 -6.75 0.39
CA GLU A 244 6.32 -6.42 0.18
C GLU A 244 6.52 -5.48 -1.03
N SER A 245 5.84 -5.79 -2.15
CA SER A 245 5.82 -4.93 -3.32
C SER A 245 5.19 -3.56 -3.06
N ASP A 246 4.06 -3.52 -2.34
CA ASP A 246 3.38 -2.26 -1.99
C ASP A 246 4.25 -1.38 -1.08
N LEU A 247 5.07 -2.00 -0.23
CA LEU A 247 6.02 -1.35 0.68
C LEU A 247 7.36 -1.00 0.03
N GLY A 248 7.59 -1.42 -1.22
CA GLY A 248 8.83 -1.18 -1.94
C GLY A 248 10.02 -2.00 -1.43
N LEU A 249 9.76 -3.09 -0.70
CA LEU A 249 10.78 -4.02 -0.22
C LEU A 249 11.30 -4.85 -1.38
N GLU A 250 12.61 -4.90 -1.57
CA GLU A 250 13.21 -5.85 -2.52
C GLU A 250 13.09 -7.26 -1.92
N ALA A 251 12.32 -8.12 -2.59
CA ALA A 251 12.11 -9.47 -2.09
C ALA A 251 13.40 -10.29 -2.16
N ASP A 252 13.91 -10.72 -1.01
CA ASP A 252 15.02 -11.66 -0.92
C ASP A 252 14.48 -13.10 -1.06
N HIS A 253 14.41 -13.61 -2.29
CA HIS A 253 13.84 -14.93 -2.57
C HIS A 253 14.82 -16.10 -2.31
N ASP A 254 15.58 -16.02 -1.23
CA ASP A 254 16.24 -17.18 -0.62
C ASP A 254 15.25 -18.06 0.18
N GLY A 255 14.03 -17.56 0.45
CA GLY A 255 13.06 -18.13 1.41
C GLY A 255 12.26 -19.36 0.98
N LEU A 256 11.96 -19.57 -0.31
CA LEU A 256 11.12 -20.70 -0.74
C LEU A 256 11.82 -22.07 -0.70
N ARG A 257 13.13 -22.10 -0.40
CA ARG A 257 13.94 -23.34 -0.40
C ARG A 257 13.51 -24.34 0.67
N ASP A 258 12.84 -23.91 1.73
CA ASP A 258 12.33 -24.79 2.80
C ASP A 258 10.90 -25.32 2.57
N HIS A 259 10.25 -24.96 1.45
CA HIS A 259 8.81 -25.19 1.22
C HIS A 259 8.49 -26.33 0.24
N SER A 260 9.37 -27.32 0.05
CA SER A 260 9.17 -28.39 -0.95
C SER A 260 7.82 -29.14 -0.83
N ASN A 261 7.26 -29.28 0.37
CA ASN A 261 5.95 -29.90 0.60
C ASN A 261 4.77 -28.98 0.23
N TYR A 262 4.92 -27.66 0.39
CA TYR A 262 3.92 -26.68 -0.02
C TYR A 262 3.89 -26.56 -1.54
N LEU A 263 5.04 -26.48 -2.20
CA LEU A 263 5.15 -26.43 -3.67
C LEU A 263 4.41 -27.61 -4.32
N LYS A 264 4.62 -28.84 -3.84
CA LYS A 264 3.89 -30.02 -4.36
C LYS A 264 2.38 -29.91 -4.17
N SER A 265 1.94 -29.42 -3.01
CA SER A 265 0.52 -29.24 -2.71
C SER A 265 -0.11 -28.14 -3.57
N TRP A 266 0.61 -27.04 -3.81
CA TRP A 266 0.20 -25.94 -4.67
C TRP A 266 0.13 -26.35 -6.13
N ILE A 267 1.16 -27.02 -6.66
CA ILE A 267 1.15 -27.56 -8.02
C ILE A 267 -0.09 -28.43 -8.23
N ARG A 268 -0.41 -29.30 -7.28
CA ARG A 268 -1.59 -30.17 -7.37
C ARG A 268 -2.89 -29.38 -7.46
N ILE A 269 -3.14 -28.43 -6.54
CA ILE A 269 -4.41 -27.67 -6.56
C ILE A 269 -4.53 -26.80 -7.83
N LEU A 270 -3.41 -26.29 -8.35
CA LEU A 270 -3.37 -25.48 -9.57
C LEU A 270 -3.55 -26.31 -10.85
N GLN A 271 -3.05 -27.54 -10.87
CA GLN A 271 -3.30 -28.51 -11.95
C GLN A 271 -4.76 -28.97 -11.97
N GLU A 272 -5.36 -29.17 -10.79
CA GLU A 272 -6.77 -29.56 -10.66
C GLU A 272 -7.74 -28.44 -11.07
N ASP A 273 -7.51 -27.19 -10.62
CA ASP A 273 -8.26 -26.02 -11.06
C ASP A 273 -7.37 -24.76 -11.22
N PRO A 274 -7.04 -24.36 -12.45
CA PRO A 274 -6.28 -23.13 -12.73
C PRO A 274 -6.91 -21.84 -12.17
N ASN A 275 -8.21 -21.83 -11.88
CA ASN A 275 -8.86 -20.67 -11.28
C ASN A 275 -8.50 -20.48 -9.80
N GLU A 276 -7.94 -21.48 -9.13
CA GLU A 276 -7.47 -21.36 -7.74
C GLU A 276 -6.42 -20.27 -7.58
N LEU A 277 -5.52 -20.10 -8.57
CA LEU A 277 -4.54 -19.02 -8.54
C LEU A 277 -5.23 -17.64 -8.48
N PHE A 278 -6.26 -17.44 -9.29
CA PHE A 278 -6.99 -16.17 -9.38
C PHE A 278 -7.83 -15.92 -8.12
N ARG A 279 -8.39 -16.99 -7.52
CA ARG A 279 -9.05 -16.91 -6.21
C ARG A 279 -8.06 -16.57 -5.10
N ALA A 280 -6.85 -17.14 -5.13
CA ALA A 280 -5.80 -16.83 -4.18
C ALA A 280 -5.33 -15.38 -4.33
N CYS A 281 -5.13 -14.88 -5.55
CA CYS A 281 -4.82 -13.47 -5.79
C CYS A 281 -5.92 -12.53 -5.29
N GLN A 282 -7.20 -12.87 -5.50
CA GLN A 282 -8.30 -12.05 -4.97
C GLN A 282 -8.34 -12.07 -3.43
N SER A 283 -8.07 -13.22 -2.81
CA SER A 283 -7.94 -13.30 -1.35
C SER A 283 -6.76 -12.47 -0.86
N ALA A 284 -5.63 -12.50 -1.57
CA ALA A 284 -4.44 -11.76 -1.25
C ALA A 284 -4.64 -10.24 -1.31
N GLU A 285 -5.40 -9.73 -2.29
CA GLU A 285 -5.78 -8.31 -2.32
C GLU A 285 -6.59 -7.92 -1.09
N LYS A 286 -7.58 -8.74 -0.68
CA LYS A 286 -8.38 -8.47 0.52
C LYS A 286 -7.55 -8.48 1.79
N ILE A 287 -6.61 -9.43 1.90
CA ILE A 287 -5.69 -9.53 3.04
C ILE A 287 -4.78 -8.30 3.08
N SER A 288 -4.20 -7.95 1.93
CA SER A 288 -3.28 -6.81 1.81
C SER A 288 -3.99 -5.50 2.14
N GLU A 289 -5.18 -5.27 1.59
CA GLU A 289 -6.02 -4.10 1.91
C GLU A 289 -6.36 -4.04 3.40
N TYR A 290 -6.71 -5.17 4.02
CA TYR A 290 -7.03 -5.25 5.44
C TYR A 290 -5.83 -4.86 6.32
N LEU A 291 -4.66 -5.46 6.08
CA LEU A 291 -3.46 -5.19 6.86
C LEU A 291 -2.94 -3.77 6.66
N ILE A 292 -2.99 -3.27 5.42
CA ILE A 292 -2.64 -1.88 5.11
C ILE A 292 -3.59 -0.89 5.78
N SER A 293 -4.89 -1.18 5.80
CA SER A 293 -5.86 -0.34 6.51
C SER A 293 -5.58 -0.27 8.01
N ASN A 294 -5.26 -1.40 8.64
CA ASN A 294 -4.90 -1.44 10.06
C ASN A 294 -3.60 -0.66 10.33
N TYR A 295 -2.60 -0.83 9.47
CA TYR A 295 -1.36 -0.07 9.52
C TYR A 295 -1.62 1.43 9.42
N GLN A 296 -2.42 1.88 8.46
CA GLN A 296 -2.78 3.29 8.30
C GLN A 296 -3.50 3.84 9.52
N GLU A 297 -4.46 3.10 10.06
CA GLU A 297 -5.17 3.49 11.27
C GLU A 297 -4.22 3.59 12.47
N TYR A 298 -3.28 2.65 12.60
CA TYR A 298 -2.24 2.71 13.62
C TYR A 298 -1.39 3.97 13.48
N ILE A 299 -0.85 4.25 12.29
CA ILE A 299 -0.02 5.43 12.04
C ILE A 299 -0.79 6.74 12.25
N GLU A 300 -2.07 6.81 11.83
CA GLU A 300 -2.91 7.98 12.07
C GLU A 300 -3.16 8.24 13.57
N ASN A 301 -3.07 7.21 14.41
CA ASN A 301 -3.36 7.28 15.84
C ASN A 301 -2.12 7.26 16.74
N GLU A 302 -0.97 6.79 16.25
CA GLU A 302 0.30 6.66 16.99
C GLU A 302 0.72 7.96 17.67
N PRO A 303 0.67 9.14 17.00
CA PRO A 303 1.08 10.40 17.63
C PRO A 303 0.19 10.76 18.84
N PHE A 304 -1.03 10.24 18.88
CA PHE A 304 -2.02 10.55 19.91
C PHE A 304 -2.08 9.52 21.03
N LYS A 305 -1.27 8.45 20.99
CA LYS A 305 -1.34 7.31 21.94
C LYS A 305 -1.17 7.70 23.41
N ASN A 306 -0.40 8.77 23.67
CA ASN A 306 -0.14 9.27 25.03
C ASN A 306 -1.20 10.27 25.53
N LEU A 307 -2.15 10.67 24.67
CA LEU A 307 -3.22 11.58 25.07
C LEU A 307 -4.27 10.83 25.88
N THR A 308 -4.68 11.44 26.97
CA THR A 308 -5.48 10.76 28.01
C THR A 308 -6.99 10.90 27.80
N ASN A 309 -7.41 11.78 26.88
CA ASN A 309 -8.82 12.03 26.61
C ASN A 309 -9.10 12.48 25.16
N ASN A 310 -10.33 12.22 24.70
CA ASN A 310 -10.78 12.54 23.34
C ASN A 310 -10.79 14.04 23.02
N MET A 311 -10.84 14.90 24.04
CA MET A 311 -10.84 16.35 23.84
C MET A 311 -9.45 16.84 23.41
N GLU A 312 -8.38 16.34 24.02
CA GLU A 312 -6.99 16.61 23.63
C GLU A 312 -6.74 16.21 22.17
N VAL A 313 -7.15 14.99 21.79
CA VAL A 313 -7.04 14.50 20.41
C VAL A 313 -7.78 15.41 19.42
N SER A 314 -9.00 15.83 19.75
CA SER A 314 -9.83 16.68 18.90
C SER A 314 -9.22 18.06 18.68
N VAL A 315 -8.58 18.61 19.71
CA VAL A 315 -7.91 19.92 19.66
C VAL A 315 -6.70 19.87 18.74
N VAL A 316 -5.83 18.87 18.90
CA VAL A 316 -4.65 18.71 18.03
C VAL A 316 -5.09 18.51 16.58
N LYS A 317 -6.03 17.59 16.31
CA LYS A 317 -6.55 17.36 14.94
C LYS A 317 -7.15 18.62 14.33
N ARG A 318 -7.83 19.46 15.12
CA ARG A 318 -8.37 20.74 14.65
C ARG A 318 -7.28 21.76 14.38
N ALA A 319 -6.25 21.84 15.22
CA ALA A 319 -5.10 22.72 15.02
C ALA A 319 -4.35 22.36 13.73
N MET A 320 -4.09 21.07 13.49
CA MET A 320 -3.48 20.56 12.25
C MET A 320 -4.31 20.97 11.02
N LYS A 321 -5.63 20.71 11.06
CA LYS A 321 -6.54 21.04 9.96
C LYS A 321 -6.59 22.54 9.66
N LEU A 322 -6.61 23.38 10.70
CA LEU A 322 -6.58 24.83 10.54
C LEU A 322 -5.27 25.29 9.91
N SER A 323 -4.15 24.73 10.35
CA SER A 323 -2.82 25.09 9.84
C SER A 323 -2.66 24.72 8.37
N LEU A 324 -3.04 23.50 7.98
CA LEU A 324 -3.03 23.07 6.57
C LEU A 324 -3.94 23.94 5.70
N LYS A 325 -5.16 24.23 6.16
CA LYS A 325 -6.14 25.01 5.39
C LYS A 325 -5.62 26.42 5.05
N ASN A 326 -4.85 27.01 5.96
CA ASN A 326 -4.37 28.38 5.80
C ASN A 326 -2.88 28.45 5.41
N GLN A 327 -2.21 27.30 5.28
CA GLN A 327 -0.75 27.21 5.08
C GLN A 327 0.04 28.01 6.13
N ASP A 328 -0.43 28.00 7.37
CA ASP A 328 0.14 28.78 8.47
C ASP A 328 0.03 28.03 9.81
N PRO A 329 1.17 27.55 10.39
CA PRO A 329 1.18 26.80 11.64
C PRO A 329 0.82 27.64 12.88
N GLU A 330 0.96 28.97 12.82
CA GLU A 330 0.62 29.85 13.95
C GLU A 330 -0.88 29.82 14.27
N ILE A 331 -1.73 29.61 13.27
CA ILE A 331 -3.19 29.50 13.48
C ILE A 331 -3.52 28.27 14.34
N GLY A 332 -2.84 27.14 14.10
CA GLY A 332 -3.00 25.95 14.92
C GLY A 332 -2.43 26.14 16.33
N LEU A 333 -1.28 26.81 16.45
CA LEU A 333 -0.68 27.10 17.75
C LEU A 333 -1.56 28.04 18.58
N GLN A 334 -2.15 29.06 17.97
CA GLN A 334 -3.11 29.95 18.61
C GLN A 334 -4.38 29.19 19.05
N HIS A 335 -4.88 28.26 18.23
CA HIS A 335 -6.01 27.41 18.61
C HIS A 335 -5.72 26.58 19.87
N ILE A 336 -4.51 26.03 19.99
CA ILE A 336 -4.06 25.27 21.16
C ILE A 336 -3.93 26.18 22.39
N LYS A 337 -3.37 27.39 22.23
CA LYS A 337 -3.27 28.40 23.30
C LYS A 337 -4.65 28.79 23.83
N ASP A 338 -5.61 29.05 22.95
CA ASP A 338 -6.98 29.40 23.31
C ASP A 338 -7.67 28.26 24.07
N TRP A 339 -7.46 27.03 23.64
CA TRP A 339 -7.96 25.85 24.34
C TRP A 339 -7.35 25.70 25.74
N ARG A 340 -6.04 25.89 25.88
CA ARG A 340 -5.33 25.81 27.18
C ARG A 340 -5.84 26.87 28.17
N ASN A 341 -6.07 28.09 27.70
CA ASN A 341 -6.67 29.16 28.49
C ASN A 341 -8.09 28.82 28.97
N LYS A 342 -8.87 28.12 28.14
CA LYS A 342 -10.23 27.68 28.48
C LYS A 342 -10.26 26.51 29.47
N TYR A 343 -9.24 25.65 29.45
CA TYR A 343 -9.15 24.44 30.29
C TYR A 343 -7.83 24.36 31.07
N PRO A 344 -7.55 25.28 32.01
CA PRO A 344 -6.25 25.39 32.69
C PRO A 344 -5.91 24.23 33.63
N LYS A 345 -6.86 23.32 33.89
CA LYS A 345 -6.64 22.12 34.72
C LYS A 345 -5.99 20.97 33.93
N LEU A 346 -5.90 21.07 32.60
CA LEU A 346 -5.22 20.11 31.75
C LEU A 346 -3.80 20.62 31.47
N ASP A 347 -2.78 19.76 31.59
CA ASP A 347 -1.37 20.15 31.42
C ASP A 347 -1.11 20.70 30.01
N GLY A 348 -1.69 20.04 28.99
CA GLY A 348 -1.63 20.46 27.59
C GLY A 348 -0.24 20.35 26.93
N LYS A 349 0.80 19.94 27.67
CA LYS A 349 2.17 19.78 27.15
C LYS A 349 2.27 18.75 26.04
N GLU A 350 1.61 17.61 26.19
CA GLU A 350 1.64 16.55 25.17
C GLU A 350 0.89 17.00 23.90
N VAL A 351 -0.22 17.73 24.04
CA VAL A 351 -0.95 18.37 22.92
C VAL A 351 -0.05 19.32 22.13
N GLU A 352 0.68 20.19 22.83
CA GLU A 352 1.59 21.14 22.20
C GLU A 352 2.80 20.44 21.56
N LYS A 353 3.37 19.44 22.24
CA LYS A 353 4.47 18.62 21.72
C LYS A 353 4.10 17.92 20.42
N ILE A 354 2.97 17.20 20.39
CA ILE A 354 2.49 16.50 19.19
C ILE A 354 2.28 17.48 18.04
N PHE A 355 1.68 18.64 18.32
CA PHE A 355 1.44 19.64 17.29
C PHE A 355 2.75 20.23 16.73
N ARG A 356 3.74 20.50 17.59
CA ARG A 356 5.06 21.03 17.17
C ARG A 356 5.82 20.03 16.30
N THR A 357 5.88 18.76 16.70
CA THR A 357 6.48 17.70 15.88
C THR A 357 5.80 17.62 14.50
N TRP A 358 4.47 17.71 14.46
CA TRP A 358 3.74 17.74 13.20
C TRP A 358 4.03 18.99 12.36
N VAL A 359 4.23 20.16 12.97
CA VAL A 359 4.62 21.39 12.27
C VAL A 359 5.99 21.25 11.64
N GLU A 360 6.98 20.70 12.34
CA GLU A 360 8.33 20.46 11.81
C GLU A 360 8.29 19.58 10.54
N GLU A 361 7.43 18.56 10.53
CA GLU A 361 7.27 17.65 9.40
C GLU A 361 6.54 18.29 8.20
N ASN A 362 5.56 19.16 8.44
CA ASN A 362 4.65 19.68 7.41
C ASN A 362 4.97 21.12 6.97
N PHE A 363 5.78 21.83 7.74
CA PHE A 363 6.20 23.22 7.52
C PHE A 363 7.69 23.40 7.85
N PRO A 364 8.61 22.66 7.19
CA PRO A 364 10.04 22.63 7.54
C PRO A 364 10.74 23.99 7.42
N ASP A 365 10.18 24.92 6.64
CA ASP A 365 10.71 26.28 6.42
C ASP A 365 10.08 27.35 7.34
N GLN A 366 9.17 26.98 8.25
CA GLN A 366 8.46 27.91 9.13
C GLN A 366 8.58 27.46 10.59
N GLU A 367 9.61 27.95 11.28
CA GLU A 367 9.71 27.82 12.72
C GLU A 367 8.73 28.80 13.40
N PRO A 368 7.79 28.34 14.25
CA PRO A 368 6.83 29.24 14.90
C PRO A 368 7.51 30.08 15.99
N GLU A 369 7.83 31.35 15.68
CA GLU A 369 8.32 32.34 16.65
C GLU A 369 7.19 32.78 17.61
N LEU A 370 7.38 32.49 18.90
CA LEU A 370 6.58 33.02 19.99
C LEU A 370 6.86 34.52 20.25
N ALA A 371 6.35 35.46 19.43
CA ALA A 371 6.08 36.85 19.88
C ALA A 371 5.34 37.75 18.87
N GLU A 372 4.28 38.39 19.39
CA GLU A 372 3.73 39.72 19.08
C GLU A 372 3.42 40.15 17.62
N LYS A 373 2.11 40.13 17.34
CA LYS A 373 1.32 40.98 16.41
C LYS A 373 1.97 41.35 15.07
N ARG A 374 1.47 40.73 13.99
CA ARG A 374 1.42 41.36 12.66
C ARG A 374 0.01 41.35 12.07
N PRO A 375 -0.36 42.38 11.29
CA PRO A 375 -1.73 42.60 10.86
C PRO A 375 -2.11 41.76 9.63
N ILE A 376 -3.41 41.49 9.55
CA ILE A 376 -4.13 40.75 8.50
C ILE A 376 -3.86 41.39 7.13
N MET A 377 -3.49 40.58 6.13
CA MET A 377 -3.39 41.00 4.73
C MET A 377 -4.49 40.33 3.89
N GLU A 378 -5.17 41.17 3.09
CA GLU A 378 -6.38 40.88 2.32
C GLU A 378 -6.13 40.02 1.06
N HIS A 379 -7.21 39.35 0.63
CA HIS A 379 -7.37 38.58 -0.59
C HIS A 379 -6.96 39.32 -1.88
N VAL A 380 -6.33 38.59 -2.81
CA VAL A 380 -6.32 38.94 -4.25
C VAL A 380 -6.74 37.72 -5.07
N PRO A 381 -7.69 37.83 -6.03
CA PRO A 381 -8.14 36.71 -6.85
C PRO A 381 -7.50 36.66 -8.26
N GLY A 382 -7.30 35.44 -8.77
CA GLY A 382 -7.43 35.10 -10.18
C GLY A 382 -6.16 34.72 -10.95
N SER A 383 -6.11 33.48 -11.45
CA SER A 383 -6.32 33.20 -12.89
C SER A 383 -6.37 31.68 -13.15
N GLN A 384 -7.42 31.25 -13.85
CA GLN A 384 -7.55 29.91 -14.43
C GLN A 384 -6.99 29.94 -15.86
N ALA A 385 -6.12 28.99 -16.19
CA ALA A 385 -5.83 28.63 -17.58
C ALA A 385 -6.39 27.22 -17.82
N ALA A 386 -7.35 27.14 -18.74
CA ALA A 386 -8.00 25.90 -19.15
C ALA A 386 -7.07 25.11 -20.09
N ILE A 387 -6.80 23.85 -19.73
CA ILE A 387 -6.30 22.83 -20.65
C ILE A 387 -7.50 21.96 -21.00
N GLU A 388 -7.83 21.86 -22.27
CA GLU A 388 -8.90 21.00 -22.78
C GLU A 388 -8.56 19.52 -22.49
N THR A 389 -9.20 18.97 -21.47
CA THR A 389 -9.08 17.58 -21.05
C THR A 389 -9.89 16.66 -21.96
N VAL A 390 -9.25 15.57 -22.40
CA VAL A 390 -9.88 14.34 -22.90
C VAL A 390 -11.06 13.98 -21.98
N SER A 391 -12.20 13.58 -22.55
CA SER A 391 -13.41 13.35 -21.75
C SER A 391 -13.13 12.24 -20.72
N GLU A 392 -13.07 12.61 -19.43
CA GLU A 392 -12.87 11.71 -18.28
C GLU A 392 -13.77 10.46 -18.36
N LYS A 393 -14.97 10.59 -18.93
CA LYS A 393 -15.95 9.50 -19.09
C LYS A 393 -15.46 8.29 -19.89
N GLU A 394 -14.47 8.42 -20.77
CA GLU A 394 -13.93 7.27 -21.51
C GLU A 394 -12.83 6.53 -20.74
N ILE A 395 -11.98 7.25 -19.99
CA ILE A 395 -10.91 6.67 -19.17
C ILE A 395 -11.51 5.81 -18.04
N LEU A 396 -12.60 6.28 -17.44
CA LEU A 396 -13.18 5.69 -16.22
C LEU A 396 -14.07 4.47 -16.48
N LYS A 397 -14.53 4.26 -17.71
CA LYS A 397 -15.35 3.09 -18.08
C LYS A 397 -14.56 1.78 -17.99
N ASP A 398 -13.27 1.86 -18.28
CA ASP A 398 -12.41 0.68 -18.30
C ASP A 398 -11.99 0.26 -16.88
N GLU A 399 -11.87 1.21 -15.95
CA GLU A 399 -11.33 1.01 -14.60
C GLU A 399 -12.41 0.79 -13.54
N ALA A 400 -13.58 1.45 -13.64
CA ALA A 400 -14.63 1.35 -12.63
C ALA A 400 -15.12 -0.09 -12.40
N ALA A 401 -15.13 -0.92 -13.45
CA ALA A 401 -15.55 -2.31 -13.35
C ALA A 401 -14.46 -3.27 -12.85
N GLU A 402 -13.21 -2.84 -12.63
CA GLU A 402 -12.24 -3.60 -11.82
C GLU A 402 -12.63 -3.57 -10.33
N TYR A 403 -13.29 -2.48 -9.90
CA TYR A 403 -13.76 -2.26 -8.52
C TYR A 403 -15.24 -2.63 -8.30
N ASP A 404 -15.90 -3.20 -9.30
CA ASP A 404 -17.36 -3.45 -9.31
C ASP A 404 -18.19 -2.17 -9.06
N LEU A 405 -17.71 -1.03 -9.59
CA LEU A 405 -18.35 0.30 -9.49
C LEU A 405 -18.81 0.79 -10.88
N THR A 406 -19.81 1.66 -10.90
CA THR A 406 -20.18 2.38 -12.12
C THR A 406 -19.21 3.54 -12.40
N PRO A 407 -19.05 4.03 -13.65
CA PRO A 407 -18.21 5.19 -13.93
C PRO A 407 -18.64 6.46 -13.17
N GLU A 408 -19.94 6.63 -12.91
CA GLU A 408 -20.49 7.72 -12.09
C GLU A 408 -20.23 7.50 -10.60
N GLU A 409 -20.24 6.27 -10.07
CA GLU A 409 -19.85 5.93 -8.69
C GLU A 409 -18.33 6.09 -8.47
N PHE A 410 -17.53 5.70 -9.45
CA PHE A 410 -16.08 5.87 -9.46
C PHE A 410 -15.73 7.37 -9.52
N LEU A 411 -16.43 8.17 -10.35
CA LEU A 411 -16.28 9.63 -10.42
C LEU A 411 -16.85 10.37 -9.19
N ASN A 412 -17.98 9.93 -8.62
CA ASN A 412 -18.55 10.52 -7.41
C ASN A 412 -17.73 10.20 -6.17
N LYS A 413 -17.15 8.99 -6.06
CA LYS A 413 -16.11 8.69 -5.05
C LYS A 413 -14.86 9.55 -5.22
N ARG A 414 -14.60 10.04 -6.44
CA ARG A 414 -13.49 10.96 -6.78
C ARG A 414 -13.80 12.44 -6.52
N GLN A 415 -15.05 12.89 -6.69
CA GLN A 415 -15.47 14.31 -6.56
C GLN A 415 -16.08 14.69 -5.20
N ILE A 416 -16.77 13.77 -4.54
CA ILE A 416 -17.33 13.95 -3.19
C ILE A 416 -16.31 13.34 -2.24
N GLY A 417 -15.42 14.16 -1.68
CA GLY A 417 -14.38 13.73 -0.75
C GLY A 417 -14.88 12.57 0.14
N LEU A 418 -14.27 11.40 -0.08
CA LEU A 418 -14.65 10.11 0.49
C LEU A 418 -15.04 10.25 1.98
N PRO A 419 -16.07 9.55 2.50
CA PRO A 419 -15.97 9.11 3.88
C PRO A 419 -14.72 8.23 3.95
N LYS A 420 -13.67 8.71 4.64
CA LYS A 420 -12.31 8.14 4.69
C LYS A 420 -12.27 6.61 4.47
N LYS A 421 -12.13 6.21 3.20
CA LYS A 421 -11.34 5.06 2.76
C LYS A 421 -10.31 5.72 1.87
N GLN A 422 -9.13 6.02 2.40
CA GLN A 422 -8.05 6.55 1.57
C GLN A 422 -7.55 5.41 0.67
N PRO A 423 -7.79 5.42 -0.65
CA PRO A 423 -6.87 4.71 -1.52
C PRO A 423 -5.51 5.36 -1.33
N LEU A 424 -4.50 4.55 -1.04
CA LEU A 424 -3.11 4.99 -1.03
C LEU A 424 -2.77 5.48 -2.44
N HIS A 425 -2.72 6.80 -2.62
CA HIS A 425 -2.05 7.34 -3.78
C HIS A 425 -0.62 6.82 -3.80
N SER A 426 -0.05 6.65 -4.99
CA SER A 426 1.40 6.47 -5.19
C SER A 426 2.19 7.48 -4.34
N ASP A 427 1.70 8.72 -4.25
CA ASP A 427 2.28 9.76 -3.40
C ASP A 427 2.03 9.50 -1.91
N THR A 428 0.94 8.88 -1.46
CA THR A 428 0.68 8.60 -0.03
C THR A 428 1.53 7.46 0.53
N ILE A 429 1.88 6.43 -0.25
CA ILE A 429 2.91 5.45 0.17
C ILE A 429 4.30 6.03 0.00
N GLN A 430 4.55 6.84 -1.03
CA GLN A 430 5.80 7.60 -1.09
C GLN A 430 5.89 8.65 0.01
N ASP A 431 4.79 9.14 0.57
CA ASP A 431 4.72 10.07 1.70
C ASP A 431 4.69 9.33 3.04
N LEU A 432 4.25 8.07 3.08
CA LEU A 432 4.49 7.16 4.21
C LEU A 432 5.95 6.71 4.25
N ALA A 433 6.55 6.40 3.11
CA ALA A 433 7.96 6.07 2.96
C ALA A 433 8.85 7.32 3.12
N ARG A 434 8.46 8.49 2.59
CA ARG A 434 9.12 9.79 2.85
C ARG A 434 8.87 10.25 4.27
N GLY A 435 7.72 9.96 4.86
CA GLY A 435 7.40 10.21 6.27
C GLY A 435 8.36 9.43 7.16
N VAL A 436 8.53 8.13 6.90
CA VAL A 436 9.56 7.28 7.52
C VAL A 436 10.97 7.83 7.27
N ILE A 437 11.32 8.25 6.06
CA ILE A 437 12.64 8.86 5.74
C ILE A 437 12.84 10.23 6.42
N SER A 438 11.79 11.04 6.60
CA SER A 438 11.86 12.34 7.27
C SER A 438 12.12 12.18 8.76
N THR A 439 11.47 11.18 9.41
CA THR A 439 11.76 10.86 10.81
C THR A 439 13.19 10.32 10.98
N LEU A 440 13.73 9.61 9.98
CA LEU A 440 15.11 9.09 10.02
C LEU A 440 16.16 10.20 9.90
N ASN A 441 15.94 11.21 9.06
CA ASN A 441 16.83 12.37 9.00
C ASN A 441 16.85 13.16 10.32
N GLN A 442 15.72 13.25 11.03
CA GLN A 442 15.64 13.93 12.33
C GLN A 442 16.38 13.15 13.43
N THR A 443 16.28 11.81 13.41
CA THR A 443 16.96 10.96 14.41
C THR A 443 18.49 10.93 14.21
N LEU A 444 18.97 11.01 12.95
CA LEU A 444 20.40 11.11 12.62
C LEU A 444 21.00 12.50 12.94
N VAL A 445 20.19 13.56 12.87
CA VAL A 445 20.58 14.91 13.32
C VAL A 445 20.67 14.93 14.85
N ASP A 446 19.70 14.36 15.57
CA ASP A 446 19.72 14.28 17.04
C ASP A 446 20.88 13.42 17.57
N PHE A 447 21.28 12.35 16.87
CA PHE A 447 22.43 11.53 17.26
C PHE A 447 23.79 12.22 17.03
N LYS A 448 23.87 13.10 16.02
CA LYS A 448 25.06 13.93 15.76
C LYS A 448 25.17 15.13 16.72
N PHE A 449 24.06 15.70 17.16
CA PHE A 449 24.09 16.79 18.14
C PHE A 449 24.42 16.29 19.56
N LYS A 450 23.92 15.11 19.94
CA LYS A 450 24.18 14.53 21.27
C LYS A 450 25.63 14.07 21.46
N THR A 451 26.33 13.70 20.38
CA THR A 451 27.75 13.32 20.43
C THR A 451 28.71 14.51 20.37
N MET A 452 28.25 15.70 19.98
CA MET A 452 29.09 16.92 20.00
C MET A 452 29.00 17.69 21.32
N GLU A 453 27.89 17.63 22.07
CA GLU A 453 27.75 18.33 23.35
C GLU A 453 28.40 17.61 24.55
N GLU A 454 28.67 16.29 24.47
CA GLU A 454 29.31 15.54 25.57
C GLU A 454 30.86 15.54 25.53
N SER A 455 31.48 16.38 24.71
CA SER A 455 32.95 16.41 24.53
C SER A 455 33.67 17.68 25.01
N GLN A 456 32.99 18.60 25.73
CA GLN A 456 33.59 19.88 26.13
C GLN A 456 33.88 20.09 27.63
N ASP A 457 33.68 19.10 28.50
CA ASP A 457 34.08 19.24 29.92
C ASP A 457 34.91 18.03 30.39
N LEU A 458 36.18 17.98 29.97
CA LEU A 458 37.22 17.25 30.68
C LEU A 458 38.47 18.13 30.75
N ASP A 459 38.50 18.94 31.80
CA ASP A 459 39.65 19.64 32.34
C ASP A 459 40.77 18.62 32.66
N LEU A 460 41.84 18.64 31.88
CA LEU A 460 43.08 17.95 32.20
C LEU A 460 44.18 18.99 32.29
N GLY A 461 44.50 19.34 33.54
CA GLY A 461 45.59 20.20 33.92
C GLY A 461 46.93 19.73 33.33
N GLU A 462 47.64 20.70 32.77
CA GLU A 462 49.04 20.63 32.39
C GLU A 462 49.94 20.39 33.61
N GLU A 463 50.88 19.45 33.49
CA GLU A 463 52.23 19.62 34.04
C GLU A 463 53.26 19.04 33.05
N LEU A 464 53.93 19.98 32.37
CA LEU A 464 55.23 19.93 31.69
C LEU A 464 56.31 19.52 32.71
N GLU A 465 57.46 18.88 32.45
CA GLU A 465 58.45 18.79 31.36
C GLU A 465 59.58 17.84 31.92
N PRO A 466 60.75 17.61 31.28
CA PRO A 466 61.16 17.77 29.88
C PRO A 466 61.60 16.46 29.18
#